data_AF-A0A3L6JJA1-F1
#
_entry.id   AF-A0A3L6JJA1-F1
#
_cell.length_a   1.000
_cell.length_b   1.000
_cell.length_c   1.000
_cell.angle_alpha   90.00
_cell.angle_beta   90.00
_cell.angle_gamma   90.00
#
_symmetry.space_group_name_H-M   'P 1'
#
loop_
_entity.id
_entity.type
_entity.pdbx_description
1 polymer ?
#
loop_
_entity_poly.entity_id
_entity_poly.type
_entity_poly.pdbx_seq_one_letter_code
_entity_poly.pdbx_strand_id
1 'polypeptide(L)'
;MSVVTSESESFAYLNPEERLKKYKEFLASLEREDAAERHRHAGRPSGPQPKVAPARQESARADSHDGRGIPSLKLRGTVSGRQKESEAKAGDERNRVLLRVKQRAVESEIDEVRREKAQLERKLERGHIKQEAYQQELEQLVKRGQALLRRRLDVAKELSEVVED
;
A
#
# COMPACT_ATOMS: atom_id res chain seq x y z
N MET A 1 7.69 -3.73 -29.82
CA MET A 1 8.05 -3.46 -28.41
C MET A 1 7.01 -4.15 -27.56
N SER A 2 7.25 -5.11 -26.68
CA SER A 2 8.46 -5.81 -26.22
C SER A 2 7.98 -7.18 -25.74
N VAL A 3 8.68 -8.24 -26.14
CA VAL A 3 8.40 -9.63 -25.74
C VAL A 3 9.40 -9.98 -24.65
N VAL A 4 8.99 -10.07 -23.39
CA VAL A 4 9.81 -10.70 -22.33
C VAL A 4 8.90 -11.37 -21.28
N THR A 5 8.33 -12.51 -21.65
CA THR A 5 7.75 -13.47 -20.69
C THR A 5 8.16 -14.87 -21.13
N SER A 6 9.44 -15.25 -20.95
CA SER A 6 9.91 -16.59 -21.35
C SER A 6 11.08 -17.16 -20.54
N GLU A 7 11.45 -16.61 -19.36
CA GLU A 7 12.59 -17.17 -18.59
C GLU A 7 12.20 -17.92 -17.30
N SER A 8 10.96 -17.79 -16.83
CA SER A 8 10.49 -18.45 -15.60
C SER A 8 10.26 -19.97 -15.74
N GLU A 9 10.28 -20.52 -16.96
CA GLU A 9 10.11 -21.96 -17.20
C GLU A 9 11.42 -22.77 -17.19
N SER A 10 12.60 -22.12 -17.13
CA SER A 10 13.88 -22.83 -17.32
C SER A 10 14.52 -23.42 -16.05
N PHE A 11 13.96 -23.17 -14.86
CA PHE A 11 14.58 -23.59 -13.59
C PHE A 11 14.26 -25.02 -13.16
N ALA A 12 13.21 -25.62 -13.72
CA ALA A 12 12.73 -26.95 -13.33
C ALA A 12 13.70 -28.08 -13.74
N TYR A 13 14.52 -27.86 -14.78
CA TYR A 13 15.44 -28.86 -15.34
C TYR A 13 16.89 -28.72 -14.85
N LEU A 14 17.19 -27.75 -13.98
CA LEU A 14 18.54 -27.53 -13.44
C LEU A 14 18.79 -28.37 -12.18
N ASN A 15 20.02 -28.86 -12.07
CA ASN A 15 20.52 -29.48 -10.85
C ASN A 15 20.41 -28.53 -9.65
N PRO A 16 20.20 -29.04 -8.42
CA PRO A 16 19.95 -28.20 -7.24
C PRO A 16 21.03 -27.14 -7.01
N GLU A 17 22.29 -27.46 -7.25
CA GLU A 17 23.42 -26.54 -7.09
C GLU A 17 23.41 -25.40 -8.11
N GLU A 18 23.07 -25.68 -9.37
CA GLU A 18 23.01 -24.68 -10.44
C GLU A 18 21.80 -23.76 -10.27
N ARG A 19 20.68 -24.30 -9.79
CA ARG A 19 19.49 -23.52 -9.42
C ARG A 19 19.81 -22.53 -8.29
N LEU A 20 20.53 -22.99 -7.27
CA LEU A 20 21.00 -22.15 -6.17
C LEU A 20 21.96 -21.06 -6.66
N LYS A 21 22.87 -21.39 -7.59
CA LYS A 21 23.81 -20.43 -8.17
C LYS A 21 23.09 -19.32 -8.94
N LYS A 22 22.16 -19.68 -9.84
CA LYS A 22 21.37 -18.69 -10.59
C LYS A 22 20.47 -17.85 -9.69
N TYR A 23 19.90 -18.43 -8.64
CA TYR A 23 19.10 -17.68 -7.68
C TYR A 23 19.93 -16.65 -6.90
N LYS A 24 21.15 -17.02 -6.49
CA LYS A 24 22.10 -16.08 -5.86
C LYS A 24 22.49 -14.94 -6.80
N GLU A 25 22.74 -15.25 -8.08
CA GLU A 25 23.04 -14.23 -9.10
C GLU A 25 21.85 -13.29 -9.32
N PHE A 26 20.61 -13.80 -9.30
CA PHE A 26 19.39 -12.99 -9.38
C PHE A 26 19.19 -12.06 -8.18
N LEU A 27 19.48 -12.53 -6.96
CA LEU A 27 19.43 -11.66 -5.77
C LEU A 27 20.48 -10.55 -5.85
N ALA A 28 21.69 -10.89 -6.30
CA ALA A 28 22.76 -9.91 -6.49
C ALA A 28 22.45 -8.89 -7.59
N SER A 29 21.69 -9.25 -8.64
CA SER A 29 21.27 -8.30 -9.68
C SER A 29 20.23 -7.31 -9.16
N LEU A 30 19.28 -7.76 -8.32
CA LEU A 30 18.29 -6.88 -7.68
C LEU A 30 18.94 -5.84 -6.76
N GLU A 31 19.95 -6.22 -5.97
CA GLU A 31 20.66 -5.28 -5.09
C GLU A 31 21.41 -4.19 -5.88
N ARG A 32 21.90 -4.50 -7.08
CA ARG A 32 22.57 -3.52 -7.95
C ARG A 32 21.58 -2.54 -8.58
N GLU A 33 20.39 -2.99 -8.95
CA GLU A 33 19.33 -2.11 -9.45
C GLU A 33 18.82 -1.15 -8.35
N ASP A 34 18.61 -1.65 -7.12
CA ASP A 34 18.15 -0.83 -5.99
C ASP A 34 19.20 0.23 -5.56
N ALA A 35 20.49 -0.09 -5.72
CA ALA A 35 21.59 0.86 -5.50
C ALA A 35 21.66 1.95 -6.60
N ALA A 36 21.33 1.61 -7.85
CA ALA A 36 21.33 2.55 -8.96
C ALA A 36 20.18 3.57 -8.86
N GLU A 37 19.05 3.20 -8.26
CA GLU A 37 17.88 4.06 -8.12
C GLU A 37 18.03 5.10 -6.99
N ARG A 38 18.79 4.77 -5.92
CA ARG A 38 19.07 5.68 -4.81
C ARG A 38 19.96 6.87 -5.16
N HIS A 39 20.74 6.78 -6.24
CA HIS A 39 21.57 7.90 -6.71
C HIS A 39 20.81 8.97 -7.50
N ARG A 40 19.52 8.78 -7.83
CA ARG A 40 18.72 9.78 -8.57
C ARG A 40 17.92 10.75 -7.70
N HIS A 41 17.81 10.53 -6.39
CA HIS A 41 16.95 11.33 -5.51
C HIS A 41 17.67 12.11 -4.38
N ALA A 42 19.01 12.11 -4.33
CA ALA A 42 19.79 12.83 -3.32
C ALA A 42 20.05 14.32 -3.69
N GLY A 43 19.00 15.06 -4.04
CA GLY A 43 19.12 16.43 -4.59
C GLY A 43 18.18 17.46 -3.97
N ARG A 44 17.76 17.32 -2.70
CA ARG A 44 16.95 18.35 -2.04
C ARG A 44 17.67 18.91 -0.80
N PRO A 45 18.12 20.18 -0.82
CA PRO A 45 18.74 20.80 0.34
C PRO A 45 17.72 21.04 1.45
N SER A 46 18.17 20.79 2.67
CA SER A 46 17.49 20.98 3.94
C SER A 46 17.22 22.47 4.21
N GLY A 47 15.93 22.81 4.37
CA GLY A 47 15.50 24.11 4.88
C GLY A 47 15.69 24.21 6.40
N PRO A 48 15.85 25.42 6.94
CA PRO A 48 16.32 25.65 8.31
C PRO A 48 15.27 25.29 9.37
N GLN A 49 15.71 24.62 10.43
CA GLN A 49 14.95 24.39 11.65
C GLN A 49 14.62 25.71 12.36
N PRO A 50 13.36 25.99 12.72
CA PRO A 50 13.05 27.00 13.71
C PRO A 50 13.25 26.43 15.11
N LYS A 51 14.20 27.01 15.85
CA LYS A 51 14.36 26.86 17.29
C LYS A 51 13.14 27.48 17.99
N VAL A 52 12.39 26.71 18.78
CA VAL A 52 11.57 27.28 19.86
C VAL A 52 11.65 26.36 21.09
N ALA A 53 12.04 26.98 22.20
CA ALA A 53 12.29 26.39 23.51
C ALA A 53 11.02 25.84 24.20
N PRO A 54 11.15 25.02 25.25
CA PRO A 54 10.02 24.40 25.91
C PRO A 54 9.41 25.33 26.97
N ALA A 55 8.10 25.54 26.94
CA ALA A 55 7.36 26.17 28.02
C ALA A 55 6.24 25.23 28.47
N ARG A 56 6.44 24.63 29.65
CA ARG A 56 5.36 24.11 30.50
C ARG A 56 4.46 25.28 30.89
N GLN A 57 3.14 25.14 30.73
CA GLN A 57 2.22 25.66 31.74
C GLN A 57 0.89 24.92 31.71
N GLU A 58 0.46 24.59 32.92
CA GLU A 58 -0.76 23.92 33.34
C GLU A 58 -2.03 24.76 33.14
N SER A 59 -3.14 24.02 33.07
CA SER A 59 -4.43 24.31 33.74
C SER A 59 -5.55 25.05 32.99
N ALA A 60 -6.73 24.46 33.22
CA ALA A 60 -8.07 25.05 33.35
C ALA A 60 -8.96 25.26 32.09
N ARG A 61 -9.91 24.32 31.97
CA ARG A 61 -11.38 24.51 32.00
C ARG A 61 -12.01 25.64 31.17
N ALA A 62 -12.87 25.18 30.25
CA ALA A 62 -14.27 25.56 30.04
C ALA A 62 -14.68 27.03 29.90
N ASP A 63 -15.40 27.25 28.80
CA ASP A 63 -16.73 27.89 28.70
C ASP A 63 -16.84 29.17 27.85
N SER A 64 -18.00 29.25 27.19
CA SER A 64 -18.68 30.43 26.62
C SER A 64 -18.32 30.97 25.23
N HIS A 65 -19.22 30.66 24.29
CA HIS A 65 -19.99 31.59 23.44
C HIS A 65 -19.39 32.96 23.06
N ASP A 66 -19.16 33.14 21.75
CA ASP A 66 -19.72 34.24 20.93
C ASP A 66 -19.17 34.04 19.49
N GLY A 67 -19.96 33.98 18.42
CA GLY A 67 -21.05 34.89 18.11
C GLY A 67 -20.54 36.06 17.26
N ARG A 68 -20.02 35.80 16.05
CA ARG A 68 -19.92 36.84 15.00
C ARG A 68 -19.73 36.23 13.60
N GLY A 69 -20.79 36.33 12.82
CA GLY A 69 -20.88 35.84 11.44
C GLY A 69 -20.07 36.66 10.43
N ILE A 70 -19.67 35.99 9.36
CA ILE A 70 -19.13 36.60 8.15
C ILE A 70 -20.21 36.47 7.05
N PRO A 71 -20.62 37.56 6.40
CA PRO A 71 -21.72 37.56 5.45
C PRO A 71 -21.36 36.91 4.10
N SER A 72 -22.41 36.41 3.48
CA SER A 72 -22.49 35.67 2.22
C SER A 72 -22.01 36.45 1.00
N LEU A 73 -20.92 35.97 0.37
CA LEU A 73 -20.62 36.31 -1.02
C LEU A 73 -21.47 35.46 -1.97
N LYS A 74 -22.58 36.05 -2.43
CA LYS A 74 -23.36 35.58 -3.58
C LYS A 74 -22.55 35.85 -4.85
N LEU A 75 -21.77 34.87 -5.33
CA LEU A 75 -21.25 34.91 -6.70
C LEU A 75 -22.26 34.21 -7.63
N ARG A 76 -23.12 35.03 -8.23
CA ARG A 76 -24.01 34.69 -9.33
C ARG A 76 -23.16 34.56 -10.60
N GLY A 77 -22.86 33.33 -11.00
CA GLY A 77 -22.24 32.99 -12.28
C GLY A 77 -23.12 32.02 -13.04
N THR A 78 -23.95 32.55 -13.94
CA THR A 78 -24.69 31.80 -14.95
C THR A 78 -23.73 31.27 -16.01
N VAL A 79 -23.46 29.96 -16.02
CA VAL A 79 -23.09 29.23 -17.24
C VAL A 79 -23.85 27.90 -17.23
N SER A 80 -25.07 27.95 -17.75
CA SER A 80 -25.84 26.76 -18.11
C SER A 80 -25.50 26.43 -19.57
N GLY A 81 -24.92 25.26 -19.79
CA GLY A 81 -24.65 24.74 -21.14
C GLY A 81 -23.44 23.80 -21.16
N ARG A 82 -23.70 22.48 -21.23
CA ARG A 82 -22.74 21.35 -21.35
C ARG A 82 -22.04 20.87 -20.07
N GLN A 83 -22.77 20.43 -19.04
CA GLN A 83 -22.16 19.73 -17.89
C GLN A 83 -22.61 18.28 -17.65
N LYS A 84 -23.61 17.76 -18.38
CA LYS A 84 -24.13 16.40 -18.10
C LYS A 84 -23.21 15.25 -18.53
N GLU A 85 -22.34 15.44 -19.51
CA GLU A 85 -21.39 14.36 -19.93
C GLU A 85 -20.07 14.38 -19.16
N SER A 86 -19.69 15.51 -18.56
CA SER A 86 -18.46 15.62 -17.77
C SER A 86 -18.59 15.08 -16.34
N GLU A 87 -19.79 15.09 -15.75
CA GLU A 87 -20.01 14.54 -14.41
C GLU A 87 -19.98 13.01 -14.38
N ALA A 88 -20.50 12.34 -15.42
CA ALA A 88 -20.46 10.88 -15.53
C ALA A 88 -19.01 10.36 -15.55
N LYS A 89 -18.18 10.90 -16.45
CA LYS A 89 -16.76 10.52 -16.56
C LYS A 89 -15.95 10.85 -15.31
N ALA A 90 -16.28 11.95 -14.62
CA ALA A 90 -15.62 12.32 -13.36
C ALA A 90 -16.02 11.41 -12.19
N GLY A 91 -17.24 10.84 -12.20
CA GLY A 91 -17.70 9.84 -11.25
C GLY A 91 -16.93 8.52 -11.40
N ASP A 92 -16.78 8.06 -12.62
CA ASP A 92 -16.08 6.80 -12.93
C ASP A 92 -14.59 6.87 -12.61
N GLU A 93 -13.94 8.01 -12.91
CA GLU A 93 -12.53 8.20 -12.56
C GLU A 93 -12.30 8.23 -11.04
N ARG A 94 -13.19 8.87 -10.27
CA ARG A 94 -13.14 8.85 -8.80
C ARG A 94 -13.37 7.43 -8.26
N ASN A 95 -14.32 6.69 -8.83
CA ASN A 95 -14.58 5.31 -8.45
C ASN A 95 -13.36 4.41 -8.72
N ARG A 96 -12.74 4.55 -9.90
CA ARG A 96 -11.51 3.84 -10.26
C ARG A 96 -10.35 4.14 -9.32
N VAL A 97 -10.16 5.41 -8.94
CA VAL A 97 -9.14 5.80 -7.96
C VAL A 97 -9.42 5.13 -6.60
N LEU A 98 -10.67 5.13 -6.14
CA LEU A 98 -11.04 4.48 -4.88
C LEU A 98 -10.78 2.97 -4.92
N LEU A 99 -11.13 2.31 -6.02
CA LEU A 99 -10.88 0.89 -6.21
C LEU A 99 -9.38 0.55 -6.22
N ARG A 100 -8.54 1.38 -6.84
CA ARG A 100 -7.07 1.24 -6.77
C ARG A 100 -6.54 1.41 -5.35
N VAL A 101 -7.10 2.33 -4.57
CA VAL A 101 -6.74 2.49 -3.15
C VAL A 101 -7.14 1.25 -2.35
N LYS A 102 -8.35 0.72 -2.56
CA LYS A 102 -8.80 -0.54 -1.96
C LYS A 102 -7.87 -1.70 -2.33
N GLN A 103 -7.47 -1.81 -3.60
CA GLN A 103 -6.54 -2.84 -4.05
C GLN A 103 -5.21 -2.76 -3.30
N ARG A 104 -4.61 -1.57 -3.22
CA ARG A 104 -3.35 -1.35 -2.47
C ARG A 104 -3.49 -1.66 -0.98
N ALA A 105 -4.63 -1.32 -0.38
CA ALA A 105 -4.91 -1.65 1.01
C ALA A 105 -4.93 -3.16 1.23
N VAL A 106 -5.63 -3.91 0.36
CA VAL A 106 -5.66 -5.39 0.42
C VAL A 106 -4.27 -5.99 0.20
N GLU A 107 -3.48 -5.45 -0.73
CA GLU A 107 -2.10 -5.89 -0.96
C GLU A 107 -1.21 -5.65 0.27
N SER A 108 -1.35 -4.48 0.91
CA SER A 108 -0.65 -4.18 2.18
C SER A 108 -1.05 -5.15 3.29
N GLU A 109 -2.35 -5.44 3.45
CA GLU A 109 -2.84 -6.42 4.43
C GLU A 109 -2.29 -7.84 4.17
N ILE A 110 -2.13 -8.25 2.91
CA ILE A 110 -1.53 -9.53 2.54
C ILE A 110 -0.04 -9.57 2.94
N ASP A 111 0.69 -8.49 2.69
CA ASP A 111 2.10 -8.39 3.08
C ASP A 111 2.29 -8.36 4.59
N GLU A 112 1.36 -7.76 5.34
CA GLU A 112 1.31 -7.86 6.80
C GLU A 112 1.15 -9.30 7.28
N VAL A 113 0.20 -10.06 6.70
CA VAL A 113 0.03 -11.50 7.04
C VAL A 113 1.31 -12.29 6.76
N ARG A 114 2.02 -12.00 5.66
CA ARG A 114 3.32 -12.64 5.36
C ARG A 114 4.39 -12.29 6.40
N ARG A 115 4.44 -11.04 6.86
CA ARG A 115 5.37 -10.59 7.90
C ARG A 115 5.04 -11.23 9.25
N GLU A 116 3.76 -11.30 9.62
CA GLU A 116 3.28 -11.96 10.84
C GLU A 116 3.67 -13.44 10.84
N LYS A 117 3.48 -14.14 9.70
CA LYS A 117 3.94 -15.52 9.54
C LYS A 117 5.45 -15.66 9.76
N ALA A 118 6.26 -14.81 9.12
CA ALA A 118 7.72 -14.86 9.29
C ALA A 118 8.16 -14.56 10.74
N GLN A 119 7.45 -13.66 11.43
CA GLN A 119 7.69 -13.41 12.86
C GLN A 119 7.31 -14.61 13.72
N LEU A 120 6.21 -15.28 13.40
CA LEU A 120 5.73 -16.46 14.09
C LEU A 120 6.73 -17.63 13.96
N GLU A 121 7.26 -17.85 12.75
CA GLU A 121 8.32 -18.82 12.49
C GLU A 121 9.58 -18.51 13.32
N ARG A 122 10.04 -17.25 13.33
CA ARG A 122 11.18 -16.83 14.17
C ARG A 122 10.93 -17.03 15.66
N LYS A 123 9.71 -16.82 16.15
CA LYS A 123 9.35 -17.06 17.55
C LYS A 123 9.45 -18.55 17.89
N LEU A 124 9.02 -19.42 16.98
CA LEU A 124 9.14 -20.87 17.13
C LEU A 124 10.60 -21.31 17.15
N GLU A 125 11.41 -20.84 16.18
CA GLU A 125 12.83 -21.15 16.09
C GLU A 125 13.61 -20.75 17.35
N ARG A 126 13.24 -19.63 17.97
CA ARG A 126 13.83 -19.14 19.23
C ARG A 126 13.27 -19.84 20.48
N GLY A 127 12.29 -20.73 20.33
CA GLY A 127 11.62 -21.41 21.44
C GLY A 127 10.74 -20.50 22.30
N HIS A 128 10.32 -19.33 21.78
CA HIS A 128 9.44 -18.40 22.51
C HIS A 128 7.97 -18.84 22.50
N ILE A 129 7.60 -19.77 21.63
CA ILE A 129 6.25 -20.33 21.53
C ILE A 129 6.32 -21.86 21.42
N LYS A 130 5.27 -22.53 21.89
CA LYS A 130 5.10 -23.98 21.73
C LYS A 130 4.59 -24.30 20.33
N GLN A 131 4.89 -25.52 19.85
CA GLN A 131 4.46 -26.01 18.54
C GLN A 131 2.93 -25.94 18.34
N GLU A 132 2.16 -26.25 19.38
CA GLU A 132 0.69 -26.20 19.33
C GLU A 132 0.17 -24.78 19.13
N ALA A 133 0.71 -23.81 19.88
CA ALA A 133 0.35 -22.40 19.75
C ALA A 133 0.75 -21.85 18.36
N TYR A 134 1.91 -22.26 17.85
CA TYR A 134 2.35 -21.94 16.49
C TYR A 134 1.34 -22.42 15.45
N GLN A 135 0.87 -23.67 15.54
CA GLN A 135 -0.10 -24.23 14.59
C GLN A 135 -1.43 -23.48 14.62
N GLN A 136 -1.93 -23.15 15.81
CA GLN A 136 -3.17 -22.39 15.97
C GLN A 136 -3.08 -20.98 15.35
N GLU A 137 -2.01 -20.25 15.66
CA GLU A 137 -1.79 -18.92 15.07
C GLU A 137 -1.57 -18.99 13.56
N LEU A 138 -0.84 -20.01 13.07
CA LEU A 138 -0.64 -20.23 11.65
C LEU A 138 -1.97 -20.51 10.92
N GLU A 139 -2.86 -21.31 11.50
CA GLU A 139 -4.18 -21.58 10.93
C GLU A 139 -5.01 -20.30 10.82
N GLN A 140 -4.97 -19.44 11.84
CA GLN A 140 -5.64 -18.14 11.81
C GLN A 140 -5.07 -17.23 10.71
N LEU A 141 -3.74 -17.18 10.56
CA LEU A 141 -3.08 -16.43 9.50
C LEU A 141 -3.46 -16.95 8.11
N VAL A 142 -3.55 -18.27 7.93
CA VAL A 142 -3.99 -18.89 6.67
C VAL A 142 -5.44 -18.52 6.37
N LYS A 143 -6.35 -18.62 7.34
CA LYS A 143 -7.77 -18.22 7.16
C LYS A 143 -7.89 -16.74 6.80
N ARG A 144 -7.17 -15.87 7.51
CA ARG A 144 -7.10 -14.42 7.21
C ARG A 144 -6.55 -14.19 5.80
N GLY A 145 -5.44 -14.83 5.45
CA GLY A 145 -4.83 -14.73 4.12
C GLY A 145 -5.77 -15.18 2.99
N GLN A 146 -6.50 -16.29 3.17
CA GLN A 146 -7.49 -16.76 2.20
C GLN A 146 -8.63 -15.76 2.00
N ALA A 147 -9.12 -15.14 3.08
CA ALA A 147 -10.14 -14.11 3.00
C ALA A 147 -9.65 -12.88 2.22
N LEU A 148 -8.41 -12.44 2.46
CA LEU A 148 -7.80 -11.33 1.74
C LEU A 148 -7.59 -11.62 0.24
N LEU A 149 -7.22 -12.86 -0.11
CA LEU A 149 -7.09 -13.26 -1.51
C LEU A 149 -8.43 -13.22 -2.24
N ARG A 150 -9.53 -13.65 -1.61
CA ARG A 150 -10.88 -13.52 -2.17
C ARG A 150 -11.23 -12.05 -2.37
N ARG A 151 -11.05 -11.21 -1.34
CA ARG A 151 -11.29 -9.77 -1.42
C ARG A 151 -10.47 -9.09 -2.51
N ARG A 152 -9.22 -9.52 -2.72
CA ARG A 152 -8.37 -9.02 -3.82
C ARG A 152 -8.97 -9.34 -5.19
N LEU A 153 -9.49 -10.56 -5.38
CA LEU A 153 -10.15 -10.96 -6.61
C LEU A 153 -11.44 -10.15 -6.84
N ASP A 154 -12.22 -9.93 -5.79
CA ASP A 154 -13.45 -9.13 -5.88
C ASP A 154 -13.15 -7.69 -6.32
N VAL A 155 -12.16 -7.03 -5.70
CA VAL A 155 -11.73 -5.68 -6.08
C VAL A 155 -11.15 -5.65 -7.50
N ALA A 156 -10.41 -6.69 -7.91
CA ALA A 156 -9.89 -6.79 -9.27
C ALA A 156 -11.02 -6.92 -10.31
N LYS A 157 -12.08 -7.67 -9.98
CA LYS A 157 -13.27 -7.81 -10.82
C LYS A 157 -14.03 -6.48 -10.94
N GLU A 158 -14.24 -5.79 -9.83
CA GLU A 158 -14.85 -4.44 -9.83
C GLU A 158 -14.02 -3.46 -10.68
N LEU A 159 -12.68 -3.55 -10.62
CA LEU A 159 -11.80 -2.72 -11.43
C LEU A 159 -11.88 -3.02 -12.93
N SER A 160 -12.06 -4.29 -13.31
CA SER A 160 -12.23 -4.64 -14.73
C SER A 160 -13.57 -4.16 -15.28
N GLU A 161 -14.65 -4.28 -14.50
CA GLU A 161 -16.00 -3.83 -14.92
C GLU A 161 -16.01 -2.32 -15.20
N VAL A 162 -15.38 -1.51 -14.33
CA VAL A 162 -15.27 -0.04 -14.52
C VAL A 162 -14.37 0.37 -15.69
N VAL A 163 -13.56 -0.53 -16.24
CA VAL A 163 -12.68 -0.24 -17.39
C VAL A 163 -13.34 -0.61 -18.73
N GLU A 164 -14.36 -1.46 -18.72
CA GLU A 164 -15.07 -1.92 -19.92
C GLU A 164 -16.29 -1.06 -20.28
N ASP A 165 -16.77 -0.21 -19.37
CA ASP A 165 -17.79 0.84 -19.58
C ASP A 165 -17.19 2.17 -20.12
#